data_AF-A0A2A3E8U6-F1
#
_entry.id   AF-A0A2A3E8U6-F1
#
_cell.length_a   1.000
_cell.length_b   1.000
_cell.length_c   1.000
_cell.angle_alpha   90.00
_cell.angle_beta   90.00
_cell.angle_gamma   90.00
#
_symmetry.space_group_name_H-M   'P 1'
#
loop_
_entity.id
_entity.type
_entity.pdbx_description
1 polymer ?
#
loop_
_entity_poly.entity_id
_entity_poly.type
_entity_poly.pdbx_seq_one_letter_code
_entity_poly.pdbx_strand_id
1 'polypeptide(L)'
;MGKKKNDTPKEKTYETADIPEYREPIDLETEYRDFPEEKLWSPSEDVDKWFSDYNVMARSVLTFVQEKQGISNEEAMENACSGYAEQYIADVLHNSQYLPEVALKKLLNKELPQKLIEKWDQKDIKIFEKGFLTYWTNFGLIQRKFLPHKNVEDLVEFYYVWKRTEAGRNLKRSCTRRPKRFTMRRISAELLSLKILQNAAKLPPKRRRKKNSKVLRKKTKAKVSKAKASKANQKTRAKKCSTAKR
;
A
#
# COMPACT_ATOMS: atom_id res chain seq x y z
N MET A 1 -29.08 51.72 9.25
CA MET A 1 -29.69 50.70 8.37
C MET A 1 -28.62 50.11 7.47
N GLY A 2 -27.88 49.10 7.95
CA GLY A 2 -26.81 48.45 7.19
C GLY A 2 -27.37 47.36 6.27
N LYS A 3 -27.22 47.53 4.95
CA LYS A 3 -27.66 46.55 3.95
C LYS A 3 -26.83 45.27 4.09
N LYS A 4 -27.46 44.18 4.54
CA LYS A 4 -26.90 42.82 4.44
C LYS A 4 -26.68 42.48 2.96
N LYS A 5 -25.44 42.22 2.56
CA LYS A 5 -25.15 41.61 1.26
C LYS A 5 -25.66 40.17 1.32
N ASN A 6 -26.66 39.87 0.50
CA ASN A 6 -27.16 38.53 0.28
C ASN A 6 -26.15 37.80 -0.62
N ASP A 7 -25.28 36.99 -0.04
CA ASP A 7 -24.44 36.07 -0.79
C ASP A 7 -25.31 34.90 -1.26
N THR A 8 -25.78 34.97 -2.50
CA THR A 8 -26.43 33.85 -3.19
C THR A 8 -25.43 32.70 -3.37
N PRO A 9 -25.78 31.44 -3.06
CA PRO A 9 -24.87 30.31 -3.22
C PRO A 9 -24.54 30.13 -4.70
N LYS A 10 -23.29 30.37 -5.10
CA LYS A 10 -22.82 30.10 -6.45
C LYS A 10 -22.92 28.59 -6.72
N GLU A 11 -23.71 28.21 -7.71
CA GLU A 11 -23.85 26.85 -8.19
C GLU A 11 -22.49 26.36 -8.70
N LYS A 12 -21.85 25.41 -7.97
CA LYS A 12 -20.52 24.90 -8.35
C LYS A 12 -20.63 23.97 -9.55
N THR A 13 -20.30 24.48 -10.74
CA THR A 13 -20.09 23.67 -11.94
C THR A 13 -18.65 23.15 -11.97
N TYR A 14 -18.47 21.83 -11.98
CA TYR A 14 -17.15 21.15 -11.98
C TYR A 14 -16.42 21.22 -13.34
N GLU A 15 -16.67 22.25 -14.16
CA GLU A 15 -16.17 22.32 -15.54
C GLU A 15 -14.78 22.94 -15.64
N THR A 16 -14.29 23.62 -14.60
CA THR A 16 -12.96 24.25 -14.57
C THR A 16 -12.39 24.21 -13.15
N ALA A 17 -11.09 23.95 -13.02
CA ALA A 17 -10.40 24.02 -11.74
C ALA A 17 -10.12 25.48 -11.39
N ASP A 18 -10.42 25.89 -10.15
CA ASP A 18 -10.05 27.20 -9.63
C ASP A 18 -8.54 27.20 -9.40
N ILE A 19 -7.78 27.85 -10.30
CA ILE A 19 -6.33 27.99 -10.19
C ILE A 19 -6.05 29.16 -9.23
N PRO A 20 -5.32 28.94 -8.12
CA PRO A 20 -4.90 30.03 -7.24
C PRO A 20 -4.08 31.07 -7.99
N GLU A 21 -4.23 32.34 -7.62
CA GLU A 21 -3.39 33.42 -8.15
C GLU A 21 -1.93 33.21 -7.77
N TYR A 22 -1.02 33.64 -8.66
CA TYR A 22 0.42 33.54 -8.43
C TYR A 22 0.80 34.28 -7.14
N ARG A 23 1.57 33.59 -6.30
CA ARG A 23 2.21 34.16 -5.11
C ARG A 23 3.71 34.12 -5.32
N GLU A 24 4.43 35.14 -4.84
CA GLU A 24 5.89 35.10 -4.81
C GLU A 24 6.37 33.90 -3.98
N PRO A 25 7.54 33.31 -4.29
CA PRO A 25 8.10 32.23 -3.50
C PRO A 25 8.22 32.63 -2.03
N ILE A 26 7.46 31.95 -1.18
CA ILE A 26 7.53 32.11 0.27
C ILE A 26 8.57 31.10 0.77
N ASP A 27 9.19 31.38 1.92
CA ASP A 27 9.97 30.36 2.63
C ASP A 27 9.12 29.09 2.84
N LEU A 28 9.68 27.93 2.51
CA LEU A 28 8.99 26.63 2.55
C LEU A 28 8.44 26.35 3.96
N GLU A 29 9.16 26.79 5.00
CA GLU A 29 8.74 26.66 6.39
C GLU A 29 7.40 27.40 6.67
N THR A 30 7.16 28.50 5.95
CA THR A 30 5.92 29.29 6.08
C THR A 30 4.79 28.70 5.23
N GLU A 31 5.09 28.12 4.06
CA GLU A 31 4.09 27.53 3.16
C GLU A 31 3.48 26.24 3.73
N TYR A 32 4.29 25.40 4.38
CA TYR A 32 3.86 24.10 4.92
C TYR A 32 3.51 24.15 6.41
N ARG A 33 3.40 25.34 7.02
CA ARG A 33 3.05 25.49 8.44
C ARG A 33 1.73 24.79 8.81
N ASP A 34 0.78 24.74 7.89
CA ASP A 34 -0.53 24.10 8.09
C ASP A 34 -0.48 22.57 7.90
N PHE A 35 0.59 22.04 7.32
CA PHE A 35 0.83 20.61 7.06
C PHE A 35 2.27 20.23 7.46
N PRO A 36 2.58 20.20 8.77
CA PRO A 36 3.93 19.89 9.22
C PRO A 36 4.33 18.47 8.78
N GLU A 37 5.42 18.38 8.04
CA GLU A 37 6.01 17.11 7.61
C GLU A 37 7.10 16.68 8.61
N GLU A 38 7.16 15.38 8.91
CA GLU A 38 8.22 14.82 9.76
C GLU A 38 9.32 14.21 8.88
N LYS A 39 10.57 14.61 9.15
CA LYS A 39 11.74 14.04 8.48
C LYS A 39 11.99 12.63 9.02
N LEU A 40 11.81 11.60 8.18
CA LEU A 40 12.02 10.20 8.57
C LEU A 40 13.39 9.64 8.15
N TRP A 41 13.99 10.17 7.09
CA TRP A 41 15.27 9.67 6.56
C TRP A 41 16.02 10.74 5.76
N SER A 42 17.28 10.98 6.11
CA SER A 42 18.24 11.86 5.43
C SER A 42 19.69 11.51 5.79
N PRO A 43 20.23 10.39 5.29
CA PRO A 43 21.62 9.99 5.53
C PRO A 43 22.60 10.92 4.82
N SER A 44 23.85 10.94 5.28
CA SER A 44 24.96 11.44 4.47
C SER A 44 25.41 10.35 3.47
N GLU A 45 26.13 10.74 2.42
CA GLU A 45 26.66 9.81 1.41
C GLU A 45 27.57 8.72 2.01
N ASP A 46 28.21 9.00 3.15
CA ASP A 46 29.02 8.01 3.86
C ASP A 46 28.19 6.92 4.51
N VAL A 47 26.95 7.20 4.92
CA VAL A 47 26.05 6.20 5.54
C VAL A 47 25.77 5.07 4.57
N ASP A 48 25.55 5.38 3.30
CA ASP A 48 25.22 4.37 2.28
C ASP A 48 26.33 3.33 2.11
N LYS A 49 27.59 3.69 2.40
CA LYS A 49 28.75 2.79 2.29
C LYS A 49 28.75 1.70 3.36
N TRP A 50 28.23 1.99 4.55
CA TRP A 50 28.28 1.07 5.70
C TRP A 50 26.90 0.62 6.19
N PHE A 51 25.80 1.19 5.68
CA PHE A 51 24.45 0.91 6.14
C PHE A 51 24.09 -0.58 6.02
N SER A 52 24.55 -1.27 4.97
CA SER A 52 24.33 -2.72 4.81
C SER A 52 24.92 -3.52 5.96
N ASP A 53 26.15 -3.18 6.36
CA ASP A 53 26.87 -3.88 7.44
C ASP A 53 26.22 -3.57 8.79
N TYR A 54 25.87 -2.31 9.01
CA TYR A 54 25.08 -1.90 10.17
C TYR A 54 23.74 -2.63 10.25
N ASN A 55 23.03 -2.77 9.13
CA ASN A 55 21.74 -3.45 9.10
C ASN A 55 21.88 -4.93 9.51
N VAL A 56 22.90 -5.62 9.01
CA VAL A 56 23.21 -7.00 9.43
C VAL A 56 23.52 -7.07 10.93
N MET A 57 24.37 -6.17 11.46
CA MET A 57 24.66 -6.11 12.90
C MET A 57 23.41 -5.84 13.74
N ALA A 58 22.59 -4.89 13.30
CA ALA A 58 21.36 -4.52 13.97
C ALA A 58 20.34 -5.68 13.98
N ARG A 59 20.25 -6.45 12.89
CA ARG A 59 19.45 -7.68 12.85
C ARG A 59 19.94 -8.69 13.88
N SER A 60 21.25 -8.95 13.97
CA SER A 60 21.81 -9.85 15.00
C SER A 60 21.57 -9.37 16.43
N VAL A 61 21.58 -8.05 16.65
CA VAL A 61 21.22 -7.49 17.96
C VAL A 61 19.74 -7.74 18.25
N LEU A 62 18.85 -7.50 17.29
CA LEU A 62 17.42 -7.74 17.44
C LEU A 62 17.08 -9.21 17.69
N THR A 63 17.78 -10.17 17.06
CA THR A 63 17.57 -11.60 17.34
C THR A 63 17.91 -11.91 18.80
N PHE A 64 19.05 -11.43 19.27
CA PHE A 64 19.50 -11.65 20.64
C PHE A 64 18.57 -11.03 21.69
N VAL A 65 18.05 -9.83 21.43
CA VAL A 65 17.08 -9.16 22.33
C VAL A 65 15.78 -9.96 22.41
N GLN A 66 15.28 -10.47 21.28
CA GLN A 66 14.07 -11.30 21.23
C GLN A 66 14.27 -12.66 21.93
N GLU A 67 15.43 -13.28 21.77
CA GLU A 67 15.76 -14.53 22.48
C GLU A 67 15.77 -14.34 23.99
N LYS A 68 16.30 -13.23 24.49
CA LYS A 68 16.22 -12.86 25.92
C LYS A 68 14.79 -12.69 26.41
N GLN A 69 13.86 -12.33 25.53
CA GLN A 69 12.43 -12.24 25.82
C GLN A 69 11.71 -13.60 25.72
N GLY A 70 12.43 -14.69 25.46
CA GLY A 70 11.90 -16.05 25.39
C GLY A 70 11.34 -16.46 24.02
N ILE A 71 11.60 -15.68 22.97
CA ILE A 71 11.27 -16.05 21.59
C ILE A 71 12.30 -17.07 21.09
N SER A 72 11.87 -18.09 20.34
CA SER A 72 12.80 -19.06 19.74
C SER A 72 13.79 -18.36 18.81
N ASN A 73 15.04 -18.82 18.74
CA ASN A 73 16.07 -18.26 17.84
C ASN A 73 15.60 -18.19 16.38
N GLU A 74 14.92 -19.22 15.87
CA GLU A 74 14.41 -19.25 14.49
C GLU A 74 13.36 -18.15 14.25
N GLU A 75 12.40 -18.02 15.17
CA GLU A 75 11.34 -17.01 15.11
C GLU A 75 11.91 -15.59 15.30
N ALA A 76 12.86 -15.42 16.21
CA ALA A 76 13.56 -14.17 16.44
C ALA A 76 14.34 -13.72 15.19
N MET A 77 14.99 -14.64 14.49
CA MET A 77 15.70 -14.40 13.24
C MET A 77 14.77 -14.00 12.10
N GLU A 78 13.65 -14.72 11.93
CA GLU A 78 12.64 -14.35 10.93
C GLU A 78 12.06 -12.96 11.21
N ASN A 79 11.74 -12.66 12.47
CA ASN A 79 11.24 -11.35 12.88
C ASN A 79 12.27 -10.24 12.62
N ALA A 80 13.53 -10.44 12.99
CA ALA A 80 14.60 -9.46 12.78
C ALA A 80 14.88 -9.22 11.29
N CYS A 81 14.65 -10.21 10.43
CA CYS A 81 14.78 -10.09 8.97
C CYS A 81 13.51 -9.56 8.28
N SER A 82 12.45 -9.26 9.03
CA SER A 82 11.19 -8.76 8.47
C SER A 82 11.32 -7.31 7.98
N GLY A 83 10.43 -6.89 7.08
CA GLY A 83 10.37 -5.50 6.62
C GLY A 83 10.06 -4.51 7.75
N TYR A 84 9.29 -4.91 8.77
CA TYR A 84 9.05 -4.10 9.96
C TYR A 84 10.33 -3.88 10.76
N ALA A 85 11.14 -4.92 10.93
CA ALA A 85 12.42 -4.81 11.60
C ALA A 85 13.39 -3.92 10.83
N GLU A 86 13.44 -4.04 9.51
CA GLU A 86 14.26 -3.17 8.67
C GLU A 86 13.89 -1.69 8.79
N GLN A 87 12.58 -1.39 8.78
CA GLN A 87 12.09 -0.05 9.04
C GLN A 87 12.49 0.43 10.45
N TYR A 88 12.27 -0.39 11.49
CA TYR A 88 12.64 -0.04 12.86
C TYR A 88 14.15 0.22 13.02
N ILE A 89 14.99 -0.60 12.38
CA ILE A 89 16.46 -0.41 12.37
C ILE A 89 16.84 0.95 11.75
N ALA A 90 16.20 1.32 10.64
CA ALA A 90 16.41 2.60 9.97
C ALA A 90 15.93 3.77 10.83
N ASP A 91 14.74 3.66 11.44
CA ASP A 91 14.17 4.67 12.32
C ASP A 91 15.07 4.91 13.55
N VAL A 92 15.59 3.84 14.16
CA VAL A 92 16.50 3.95 15.31
C VAL A 92 17.83 4.58 14.90
N LEU A 93 18.32 4.30 13.69
CA LEU A 93 19.53 4.93 13.16
C LEU A 93 19.33 6.43 12.91
N HIS A 94 18.22 6.80 12.26
CA HIS A 94 17.86 8.20 12.00
C HIS A 94 17.75 8.98 13.32
N ASN A 95 16.99 8.44 14.29
CA ASN A 95 16.83 9.01 15.63
C ASN A 95 18.12 9.02 16.48
N SER A 96 19.19 8.39 15.99
CA SER A 96 20.52 8.41 16.60
C SER A 96 21.51 9.26 15.82
N GLN A 97 21.00 10.15 14.95
CA GLN A 97 21.82 11.05 14.12
C GLN A 97 22.83 10.28 13.27
N TYR A 98 22.46 9.09 12.80
CA TYR A 98 23.32 8.22 11.98
C TYR A 98 24.59 7.71 12.68
N LEU A 99 24.61 7.70 14.02
CA LEU A 99 25.71 7.10 14.79
C LEU A 99 25.41 5.61 15.07
N PRO A 100 26.11 4.67 14.43
CA PRO A 100 25.79 3.24 14.52
C PRO A 100 25.95 2.70 15.94
N GLU A 101 26.97 3.12 16.68
CA GLU A 101 27.21 2.67 18.06
C GLU A 101 26.07 3.06 19.01
N VAL A 102 25.56 4.28 18.85
CA VAL A 102 24.44 4.79 19.66
C VAL A 102 23.15 4.05 19.30
N ALA A 103 22.93 3.82 18.01
CA ALA A 103 21.77 3.10 17.51
C ALA A 103 21.75 1.64 17.99
N LEU A 104 22.87 0.91 17.90
CA LEU A 104 22.98 -0.48 18.38
C LEU A 104 22.75 -0.57 19.90
N LYS A 105 23.31 0.35 20.69
CA LYS A 105 23.04 0.44 22.14
C LYS A 105 21.56 0.68 22.44
N LYS A 106 20.88 1.51 21.64
CA LYS A 106 19.42 1.72 21.78
C LYS A 106 18.63 0.46 21.43
N LEU A 107 19.02 -0.29 20.40
CA LEU A 107 18.36 -1.54 20.04
C LEU A 107 18.46 -2.60 21.15
N LEU A 108 19.56 -2.61 21.91
CA LEU A 108 19.74 -3.52 23.06
C LEU A 108 18.86 -3.20 24.26
N ASN A 109 18.60 -1.91 24.50
CA ASN A 109 18.00 -1.43 25.76
C ASN A 109 16.52 -1.05 25.62
N LYS A 110 16.02 -0.82 24.42
CA LYS A 110 14.61 -0.48 24.19
C LYS A 110 13.75 -1.74 24.14
N GLU A 111 12.56 -1.65 24.72
CA GLU A 111 11.48 -2.58 24.43
C GLU A 111 11.19 -2.52 22.93
N LEU A 112 11.15 -3.68 22.27
CA LEU A 112 10.91 -3.72 20.84
C LEU A 112 9.44 -3.36 20.57
N PRO A 113 9.14 -2.63 19.48
CA PRO A 113 7.77 -2.34 19.09
C PRO A 113 6.92 -3.60 19.04
N GLN A 114 5.66 -3.47 19.48
CA GLN A 114 4.72 -4.60 19.52
C GLN A 114 4.63 -5.32 18.17
N LYS A 115 4.69 -4.62 17.03
CA LYS A 115 4.66 -5.25 15.69
C LYS A 115 5.83 -6.19 15.37
N LEU A 116 6.95 -6.08 16.10
CA LEU A 116 8.06 -7.05 16.05
C LEU A 116 7.80 -8.30 16.89
N ILE A 117 6.93 -8.19 17.90
CA ILE A 117 6.67 -9.22 18.92
C ILE A 117 5.26 -9.82 18.77
N GLU A 118 4.33 -9.16 18.07
CA GLU A 118 2.91 -9.42 18.14
C GLU A 118 2.55 -10.76 17.48
N LYS A 119 2.43 -11.75 18.34
CA LYS A 119 1.79 -13.01 18.01
C LYS A 119 0.29 -12.79 18.07
N TRP A 120 -0.35 -12.79 16.91
CA TRP A 120 -1.77 -13.14 16.85
C TRP A 120 -1.97 -14.47 17.58
N ASP A 121 -2.91 -14.51 18.54
CA ASP A 121 -3.19 -15.75 19.25
C ASP A 121 -3.63 -16.83 18.25
N GLN A 122 -3.17 -18.06 18.43
CA GLN A 122 -3.51 -19.17 17.54
C GLN A 122 -5.02 -19.38 17.45
N LYS A 123 -5.76 -19.04 18.51
CA LYS A 123 -7.23 -19.05 18.51
C LYS A 123 -7.78 -17.97 17.58
N ASP A 124 -7.29 -16.74 17.68
CA ASP A 124 -7.70 -15.62 16.82
C ASP A 124 -7.35 -15.87 15.35
N ILE A 125 -6.21 -16.50 15.05
CA ILE A 125 -5.85 -16.91 13.68
C ILE A 125 -6.88 -17.90 13.12
N LYS A 126 -7.24 -18.94 13.88
CA LYS A 126 -8.23 -19.94 13.43
C LYS A 126 -9.61 -19.32 13.24
N ILE A 127 -10.00 -18.41 14.13
CA ILE A 127 -11.26 -17.66 14.05
C ILE A 127 -11.25 -16.75 12.81
N PHE A 128 -10.14 -16.06 12.54
CA PHE A 128 -9.93 -15.26 11.35
C PHE A 128 -10.05 -16.10 10.08
N GLU A 129 -9.39 -17.24 10.00
CA GLU A 129 -9.45 -18.16 8.85
C GLU A 129 -10.88 -18.62 8.57
N LYS A 130 -11.64 -18.97 9.61
CA LYS A 130 -13.07 -19.31 9.50
C LYS A 130 -13.90 -18.12 9.00
N GLY A 131 -13.62 -16.92 9.50
CA GLY A 131 -14.24 -15.68 9.03
C GLY A 131 -13.91 -15.37 7.58
N PHE A 132 -12.67 -15.56 7.17
CA PHE A 132 -12.18 -15.36 5.81
C PHE A 132 -12.83 -16.32 4.82
N LEU A 133 -13.01 -17.59 5.18
CA LEU A 133 -13.74 -18.55 4.33
C LEU A 133 -15.20 -18.15 4.09
N THR A 134 -15.83 -17.50 5.08
CA THR A 134 -17.25 -17.14 5.04
C THR A 134 -17.49 -15.80 4.34
N TYR A 135 -16.75 -14.76 4.76
CA TYR A 135 -16.96 -13.37 4.36
C TYR A 135 -15.83 -12.80 3.49
N TRP A 136 -14.78 -13.57 3.21
CA TRP A 136 -13.62 -13.19 2.39
C TRP A 136 -12.98 -11.88 2.84
N THR A 137 -12.89 -10.89 1.96
CA THR A 137 -12.24 -9.60 2.22
C THR A 137 -13.19 -8.60 2.87
N ASN A 138 -14.34 -9.03 3.39
CA ASN A 138 -15.21 -8.17 4.18
C ASN A 138 -14.77 -8.16 5.64
N PHE A 139 -13.68 -7.43 5.92
CA PHE A 139 -13.09 -7.35 7.25
C PHE A 139 -14.04 -6.74 8.29
N GLY A 140 -14.95 -5.84 7.90
CA GLY A 140 -15.97 -5.30 8.80
C GLY A 140 -16.96 -6.37 9.30
N LEU A 141 -17.37 -7.30 8.43
CA LEU A 141 -18.20 -8.43 8.86
C LEU A 141 -17.42 -9.46 9.68
N ILE A 142 -16.16 -9.70 9.33
CA ILE A 142 -15.29 -10.62 10.09
C ILE A 142 -15.06 -10.06 11.49
N GLN A 143 -14.72 -8.78 11.63
CA GLN A 143 -14.57 -8.10 12.91
C GLN A 143 -15.82 -8.27 13.76
N ARG A 144 -16.98 -7.85 13.25
CA ARG A 144 -18.20 -7.85 14.06
C ARG A 144 -18.72 -9.25 14.45
N LYS A 145 -18.54 -10.26 13.58
CA LYS A 145 -19.11 -11.61 13.80
C LYS A 145 -18.12 -12.62 14.37
N PHE A 146 -16.82 -12.43 14.17
CA PHE A 146 -15.79 -13.39 14.55
C PHE A 146 -14.77 -12.81 15.54
N LEU A 147 -14.34 -11.54 15.36
CA LEU A 147 -13.27 -10.92 16.15
C LEU A 147 -13.67 -9.52 16.64
N PRO A 148 -14.67 -9.38 17.53
CA PRO A 148 -15.20 -8.08 17.94
C PRO A 148 -14.22 -7.28 18.81
N HIS A 149 -13.23 -7.94 19.40
CA HIS A 149 -12.17 -7.35 20.22
C HIS A 149 -11.00 -6.77 19.41
N LYS A 150 -10.96 -7.01 18.09
CA LYS A 150 -9.92 -6.47 17.19
C LYS A 150 -10.49 -5.34 16.34
N ASN A 151 -9.61 -4.45 15.88
CA ASN A 151 -10.01 -3.42 14.92
C ASN A 151 -9.98 -3.94 13.49
N VAL A 152 -10.72 -3.27 12.62
CA VAL A 152 -10.70 -3.58 11.18
C VAL A 152 -9.32 -3.32 10.59
N GLU A 153 -8.61 -2.31 11.09
CA GLU A 153 -7.24 -2.00 10.69
C GLU A 153 -6.29 -3.17 10.98
N ASP A 154 -6.29 -3.68 12.22
CA ASP A 154 -5.47 -4.83 12.63
C ASP A 154 -5.76 -6.08 11.77
N LEU A 155 -7.03 -6.30 11.44
CA LEU A 155 -7.46 -7.41 10.57
C LEU A 155 -6.92 -7.27 9.15
N VAL A 156 -6.92 -6.05 8.62
CA VAL A 156 -6.36 -5.75 7.30
C VAL A 156 -4.85 -5.94 7.34
N GLU A 157 -4.16 -5.36 8.32
CA GLU A 157 -2.71 -5.51 8.48
C GLU A 157 -2.30 -6.99 8.56
N PHE A 158 -2.97 -7.74 9.45
CA PHE A 158 -2.76 -9.18 9.58
C PHE A 158 -3.02 -9.93 8.28
N TYR A 159 -4.10 -9.63 7.56
CA TYR A 159 -4.43 -10.30 6.31
C TYR A 159 -3.30 -10.21 5.28
N TYR A 160 -2.64 -9.06 5.16
CA TYR A 160 -1.57 -8.88 4.18
C TYR A 160 -0.31 -9.68 4.51
N VAL A 161 -0.03 -9.88 5.80
CA VAL A 161 1.02 -10.78 6.28
C VAL A 161 0.60 -12.25 6.10
N TRP A 162 -0.55 -12.62 6.68
CA TRP A 162 -1.08 -13.99 6.68
C TRP A 162 -1.25 -14.57 5.28
N LYS A 163 -1.73 -13.81 4.29
CA LYS A 163 -1.96 -14.33 2.93
C LYS A 163 -0.67 -14.72 2.19
N ARG A 164 0.50 -14.26 2.67
CA ARG A 164 1.82 -14.64 2.14
C ARG A 164 2.33 -15.92 2.77
N THR A 165 1.88 -16.26 3.98
CA THR A 165 2.25 -17.50 4.68
C THR A 165 1.80 -18.73 3.89
N GLU A 166 2.43 -19.86 4.16
CA GLU A 166 2.02 -21.13 3.54
C GLU A 166 0.60 -21.53 3.93
N ALA A 167 0.22 -21.39 5.20
CA ALA A 167 -1.14 -21.64 5.68
C ALA A 167 -2.17 -20.80 4.91
N GLY A 168 -1.94 -19.49 4.78
CA GLY A 168 -2.85 -18.61 4.05
C GLY A 168 -2.91 -18.90 2.55
N ARG A 169 -1.77 -19.24 1.93
CA ARG A 169 -1.74 -19.68 0.53
C ARG A 169 -2.51 -20.99 0.33
N ASN A 170 -2.35 -21.96 1.22
CA ASN A 170 -3.01 -23.25 1.16
C ASN A 170 -4.52 -23.13 1.40
N LEU A 171 -4.95 -22.33 2.38
CA LEU A 171 -6.36 -22.05 2.63
C LEU A 171 -7.03 -21.37 1.42
N LYS A 172 -6.32 -20.43 0.79
CA LYS A 172 -6.82 -19.77 -0.43
C LYS A 172 -6.92 -20.71 -1.63
N ARG A 173 -6.04 -21.72 -1.71
CA ARG A 173 -6.08 -22.77 -2.75
C ARG A 173 -7.18 -23.80 -2.49
N SER A 174 -7.43 -24.18 -1.23
CA SER A 174 -8.47 -25.13 -0.87
C SER A 174 -9.90 -24.59 -1.07
N CYS A 175 -10.04 -23.27 -1.16
CA CYS A 175 -11.27 -22.60 -1.60
C CYS A 175 -11.56 -22.85 -3.09
N THR A 176 -12.06 -24.05 -3.43
CA THR A 176 -12.57 -24.42 -4.77
C THR A 176 -13.77 -23.58 -5.22
N ARG A 177 -14.41 -22.88 -4.27
CA ARG A 177 -15.49 -21.93 -4.51
C ARG A 177 -15.00 -20.51 -4.27
N ARG A 178 -14.23 -19.92 -5.19
CA ARG A 178 -14.27 -18.46 -5.33
C ARG A 178 -15.73 -18.10 -5.61
N PRO A 179 -16.44 -17.36 -4.75
CA PRO A 179 -17.77 -16.90 -5.11
C PRO A 179 -17.61 -16.13 -6.43
N LYS A 180 -18.33 -16.54 -7.48
CA LYS A 180 -18.37 -15.82 -8.76
C LYS A 180 -18.78 -14.38 -8.48
N ARG A 181 -17.77 -13.52 -8.35
CA ARG A 181 -17.85 -12.08 -8.10
C ARG A 181 -18.66 -11.74 -6.83
N PHE A 182 -17.94 -11.24 -5.81
CA PHE A 182 -18.46 -10.16 -4.96
C PHE A 182 -18.85 -9.00 -5.88
N THR A 183 -20.04 -9.08 -6.48
CA THR A 183 -20.65 -7.92 -7.12
C THR A 183 -21.18 -7.05 -5.98
N MET A 184 -20.93 -5.75 -6.06
CA MET A 184 -21.39 -4.71 -5.11
C MET A 184 -22.86 -4.85 -4.70
N ARG A 185 -23.68 -5.56 -5.48
CA ARG A 185 -25.10 -5.85 -5.22
C ARG A 185 -25.35 -6.63 -3.93
N ARG A 186 -24.47 -7.55 -3.51
CA ARG A 186 -24.65 -8.28 -2.23
C ARG A 186 -24.29 -7.44 -1.01
N ILE A 187 -23.27 -6.60 -1.10
CA ILE A 187 -22.87 -5.69 -0.03
C ILE A 187 -24.00 -4.68 0.25
N SER A 188 -24.64 -4.13 -0.79
CA SER A 188 -25.81 -3.27 -0.59
C SER A 188 -26.97 -3.99 0.10
N ALA A 189 -27.28 -5.24 -0.26
CA ALA A 189 -28.39 -5.97 0.38
C ALA A 189 -28.11 -6.29 1.87
N GLU A 190 -26.87 -6.60 2.22
CA GLU A 190 -26.46 -6.93 3.60
C GLU A 190 -26.20 -5.68 4.47
N LEU A 191 -25.83 -4.56 3.85
CA LEU A 191 -25.81 -3.24 4.51
C LEU A 191 -27.19 -2.59 4.59
N LEU A 192 -28.18 -3.02 3.80
CA LEU A 192 -29.58 -2.59 3.91
C LEU A 192 -30.31 -3.33 5.04
N SER A 193 -29.94 -4.57 5.34
CA SER A 193 -30.50 -5.33 6.47
C SER A 193 -29.93 -4.90 7.82
N LEU A 194 -28.77 -4.22 7.82
CA LEU A 194 -28.19 -3.53 8.97
C LEU A 194 -28.64 -2.08 8.88
N LYS A 195 -29.52 -1.60 9.76
CA LYS A 195 -30.12 -0.24 9.78
C LYS A 195 -29.13 0.95 9.74
N ILE A 196 -28.34 1.12 8.68
CA ILE A 196 -27.27 2.13 8.56
C ILE A 196 -27.60 3.16 7.48
N LEU A 197 -28.66 3.01 6.68
CA LEU A 197 -29.04 4.04 5.70
C LEU A 197 -30.56 4.25 5.61
N GLN A 198 -31.19 4.80 6.67
CA GLN A 198 -32.56 5.33 6.56
C GLN A 198 -32.63 6.74 5.93
N ASN A 199 -31.50 7.43 5.73
CA ASN A 199 -31.54 8.85 5.34
C ASN A 199 -31.11 9.16 3.90
N ALA A 200 -30.90 8.15 3.04
CA ALA A 200 -30.47 8.37 1.64
C ALA A 200 -31.63 8.57 0.64
N ALA A 201 -32.88 8.70 1.10
CA ALA A 201 -34.05 8.81 0.24
C ALA A 201 -34.43 10.26 -0.11
N LYS A 202 -33.48 11.09 -0.57
CA LYS A 202 -33.77 12.38 -1.22
C LYS A 202 -32.73 12.73 -2.28
N LEU A 203 -32.57 11.91 -3.32
CA LEU A 203 -31.91 12.33 -4.55
C LEU A 203 -32.75 11.89 -5.77
N PRO A 204 -33.19 12.83 -6.63
CA PRO A 204 -33.98 12.49 -7.82
C PRO A 204 -33.10 11.83 -8.89
N PRO A 205 -33.67 10.96 -9.75
CA PRO A 205 -32.90 10.18 -10.72
C PRO A 205 -32.37 11.05 -11.86
N LYS A 206 -31.06 11.01 -12.12
CA LYS A 206 -30.43 11.61 -13.31
C LYS A 206 -30.96 10.95 -14.59
N ARG A 207 -31.70 11.71 -15.40
CA ARG A 207 -32.12 11.34 -16.77
C ARG A 207 -30.89 11.06 -17.65
N ARG A 208 -30.71 9.82 -18.12
CA ARG A 208 -29.73 9.46 -19.16
C ARG A 208 -30.13 10.10 -20.49
N ARG A 209 -29.43 11.15 -20.92
CA ARG A 209 -29.48 11.64 -22.31
C ARG A 209 -28.70 10.69 -23.22
N LYS A 210 -29.37 10.10 -24.23
CA LYS A 210 -28.73 9.43 -25.37
C LYS A 210 -27.95 10.49 -26.18
N LYS A 211 -26.62 10.39 -26.24
CA LYS A 211 -25.82 11.15 -27.21
C LYS A 211 -25.79 10.36 -28.53
N ASN A 212 -26.56 10.82 -29.50
CA ASN A 212 -26.28 10.58 -30.91
C ASN A 212 -25.24 11.62 -31.35
N SER A 213 -24.07 11.20 -31.81
CA SER A 213 -23.17 12.07 -32.55
C SER A 213 -22.60 11.32 -33.75
N LYS A 214 -23.17 11.65 -34.92
CA LYS A 214 -22.63 11.33 -36.25
C LYS A 214 -21.22 11.91 -36.35
N VAL A 215 -20.26 11.06 -36.73
CA VAL A 215 -18.89 11.43 -37.05
C VAL A 215 -18.88 12.21 -38.37
N LEU A 216 -18.56 13.51 -38.32
CA LEU A 216 -18.29 14.32 -39.51
C LEU A 216 -16.77 14.38 -39.72
N ARG A 217 -16.30 13.62 -40.70
CA ARG A 217 -14.90 13.48 -41.10
C ARG A 217 -14.52 14.64 -42.02
N LYS A 218 -13.77 15.64 -41.55
CA LYS A 218 -13.13 16.64 -42.42
C LYS A 218 -11.80 16.11 -42.94
N LYS A 219 -11.67 16.07 -44.27
CA LYS A 219 -10.46 15.74 -45.03
C LYS A 219 -9.56 16.97 -45.10
N THR A 220 -8.26 16.80 -44.93
CA THR A 220 -7.25 17.67 -45.54
C THR A 220 -6.18 16.80 -46.21
N LYS A 221 -5.88 17.15 -47.46
CA LYS A 221 -4.88 16.51 -48.34
C LYS A 221 -3.55 17.26 -48.18
N ALA A 222 -2.43 16.55 -48.17
CA ALA A 222 -1.14 17.06 -48.65
C ALA A 222 -0.33 15.91 -49.29
N LYS A 223 0.26 16.22 -50.47
CA LYS A 223 1.01 15.37 -51.42
C LYS A 223 2.32 14.83 -50.78
N VAL A 224 2.64 13.54 -50.87
CA VAL A 224 3.43 12.82 -51.90
C VAL A 224 4.84 13.38 -52.19
N SER A 225 5.87 12.63 -51.81
CA SER A 225 6.99 12.25 -52.68
C SER A 225 7.58 10.89 -52.25
N LYS A 226 7.98 10.09 -53.25
CA LYS A 226 8.41 8.68 -53.19
C LYS A 226 9.93 8.57 -52.99
N ALA A 227 10.38 7.48 -52.38
CA ALA A 227 11.56 6.72 -52.82
C ALA A 227 11.43 5.23 -52.41
N LYS A 228 11.77 4.32 -53.33
CA LYS A 228 11.71 2.85 -53.25
C LYS A 228 13.13 2.28 -53.27
N ALA A 229 13.37 1.18 -52.53
CA ALA A 229 14.18 -0.02 -52.88
C ALA A 229 14.19 -0.96 -51.65
N SER A 230 13.64 -2.19 -51.63
CA SER A 230 14.11 -3.49 -52.21
C SER A 230 15.55 -3.84 -51.75
N LYS A 231 15.93 -4.99 -51.18
CA LYS A 231 15.65 -6.44 -51.35
C LYS A 231 16.09 -7.18 -50.04
N ALA A 232 15.33 -8.16 -49.52
CA ALA A 232 15.46 -9.62 -49.70
C ALA A 232 16.65 -10.33 -48.99
N ASN A 233 16.36 -10.90 -47.81
CA ASN A 233 16.48 -12.30 -47.40
C ASN A 233 17.65 -13.19 -47.92
N GLN A 234 18.47 -13.74 -47.00
CA GLN A 234 19.03 -15.11 -47.13
C GLN A 234 19.40 -15.74 -45.77
N LYS A 235 18.73 -16.86 -45.49
CA LYS A 235 19.14 -18.07 -44.70
C LYS A 235 20.63 -18.42 -44.98
N THR A 236 21.45 -19.08 -44.14
CA THR A 236 21.27 -20.28 -43.30
C THR A 236 22.62 -20.70 -42.64
N ARG A 237 22.54 -21.45 -41.53
CA ARG A 237 23.40 -22.58 -41.06
C ARG A 237 24.82 -22.35 -40.48
N ALA A 238 24.90 -22.57 -39.16
CA ALA A 238 25.59 -23.66 -38.42
C ALA A 238 27.12 -23.94 -38.57
N LYS A 239 27.82 -23.95 -37.41
CA LYS A 239 28.73 -25.00 -36.82
C LYS A 239 29.48 -24.37 -35.62
N LYS A 240 29.24 -24.79 -34.36
CA LYS A 240 29.88 -25.85 -33.53
C LYS A 240 31.41 -25.69 -33.24
N CYS A 241 31.74 -26.00 -31.97
CA CYS A 241 33.07 -26.14 -31.30
C CYS A 241 33.75 -24.83 -30.86
N SER A 242 34.43 -24.72 -29.71
CA SER A 242 34.95 -25.71 -28.75
C SER A 242 35.24 -25.10 -27.37
N THR A 243 35.22 -25.97 -26.37
CA THR A 243 35.85 -25.89 -25.04
C THR A 243 37.31 -25.40 -25.04
N ALA A 244 37.70 -24.65 -24.01
CA ALA A 244 39.06 -24.69 -23.44
C ALA A 244 39.07 -24.19 -21.98
N LYS A 245 39.49 -25.09 -21.08
CA LYS A 245 39.97 -24.82 -19.72
C LYS A 245 41.26 -24.01 -19.76
N ARG A 246 41.47 -23.18 -18.74
CA ARG A 246 42.69 -23.18 -17.94
C ARG A 246 42.30 -23.02 -16.49
#